data_AF-A0A6P8IB42-F1
#
_entry.id   AF-A0A6P8IB42-F1
#
_cell.length_a   1.000
_cell.length_b   1.000
_cell.length_c   1.000
_cell.angle_alpha   90.00
_cell.angle_beta   90.00
_cell.angle_gamma   90.00
#
_symmetry.space_group_name_H-M   'P 1'
#
loop_
_entity.id
_entity.type
_entity.pdbx_description
1 polymer ?
#
loop_
_entity_poly.entity_id
_entity_poly.type
_entity_poly.pdbx_seq_one_letter_code
_entity_poly.pdbx_strand_id
1 'polypeptide(L)'
;MTSYSLGIPKAYECPVAEACKGGLDSECSLGYEGPLCAVCSKGFYMLASTCRKCPSLPWIIAQVVLITVIITGLLIFMIKEKKSKSNKRSLSDAMTARLKIVIGFFQVTSGTISGFSFIKWPDVMISAIKYAELLQMNLLQIAPPQCLTRSLKTDIHVKLMLILVFNSTVVFLGLLYYYIKTRSNSRNGEVDDNIKCSAQQQCFRAIFLILFISYPLTSSHIFMVLPEACQKICTSTEDNSCSYYLKSDYTVRCESQRFFWFSIFARVLLVYPVGFPLLVLYLLWKHYYKKTDPTKRRKEALGIALGLRFMYENYAEQVWFWEIIELVRKVILTSVILLLDAGSRFTIGITAIISGSYSISFAYFKPMTDVFEHWLQLTSLLATLVNMIVGTLLVTQNEGSSATGEALDGAVIKVLLIGANAAVVAIMAARYLTTLGQTFLAIRRNPRCSLSCCLFLVLTLNEASNEMAGVDTSGKGLKRQQNLQNNFGEPQLDLSQAGLSVELEKK
;
A
#
# COMPACT_ATOMS: atom_id res chain seq x y z
N MET A 1 38.10 32.04 -26.77
CA MET A 1 36.68 32.16 -27.17
C MET A 1 36.21 30.79 -27.62
N THR A 2 35.36 30.14 -26.86
CA THR A 2 34.65 28.92 -27.28
C THR A 2 33.58 29.34 -28.30
N SER A 3 33.74 28.93 -29.56
CA SER A 3 32.78 29.18 -30.62
C SER A 3 31.75 28.05 -30.63
N TYR A 4 30.49 28.35 -30.31
CA TYR A 4 29.39 27.39 -30.40
C TYR A 4 28.81 27.39 -31.82
N SER A 5 29.04 26.33 -32.57
CA SER A 5 28.58 26.17 -33.96
C SER A 5 27.08 25.88 -34.10
N LEU A 6 26.39 25.59 -32.99
CA LEU A 6 24.96 25.23 -32.95
C LEU A 6 24.09 26.24 -32.20
N GLY A 7 24.55 27.47 -31.93
CA GLY A 7 23.82 28.46 -31.14
C GLY A 7 24.03 28.35 -29.62
N ILE A 8 23.32 29.17 -28.83
CA ILE A 8 23.45 29.20 -27.37
C ILE A 8 22.77 27.96 -26.77
N PRO A 9 23.48 27.16 -25.94
CA PRO A 9 22.90 25.99 -25.31
C PRO A 9 21.77 26.38 -24.35
N LYS A 10 20.64 25.67 -24.45
CA LYS A 10 19.52 25.89 -23.54
C LYS A 10 19.75 25.13 -22.24
N ALA A 11 19.82 25.86 -21.13
CA ALA A 11 19.93 25.28 -19.81
C ALA A 11 18.59 24.70 -19.35
N TYR A 12 18.65 23.54 -18.68
CA TYR A 12 17.51 22.92 -18.00
C TYR A 12 17.86 22.72 -16.54
N GLU A 13 16.87 22.92 -15.69
CA GLU A 13 16.96 22.48 -14.31
C GLU A 13 16.85 20.95 -14.24
N CYS A 14 17.57 20.36 -13.29
CA CYS A 14 17.55 18.93 -13.08
C CYS A 14 16.37 18.55 -12.19
N PRO A 15 15.68 17.42 -12.46
CA PRO A 15 14.55 16.99 -11.65
C PRO A 15 14.85 16.89 -10.16
N VAL A 16 16.12 16.64 -9.81
CA VAL A 16 16.62 16.72 -8.44
C VAL A 16 17.81 17.67 -8.41
N ALA A 17 17.74 18.70 -7.57
CA ALA A 17 18.77 19.73 -7.50
C ALA A 17 20.19 19.18 -7.19
N GLU A 18 20.31 18.13 -6.37
CA GLU A 18 21.61 17.52 -6.05
C GLU A 18 22.24 16.70 -7.19
N ALA A 19 21.46 16.38 -8.24
CA ALA A 19 21.93 15.56 -9.37
C ALA A 19 22.88 16.31 -10.30
N CYS A 20 22.82 17.65 -10.29
CA CYS A 20 23.57 18.50 -11.20
C CYS A 20 24.53 19.40 -10.46
N LYS A 21 25.80 19.39 -10.89
CA LYS A 21 26.80 20.34 -10.40
C LYS A 21 26.69 21.71 -11.07
N GLY A 22 26.04 21.74 -12.24
CA GLY A 22 25.99 22.92 -13.11
C GLY A 22 27.25 23.08 -13.95
N GLY A 23 27.43 24.28 -14.52
CA GLY A 23 28.54 24.60 -15.42
C GLY A 23 28.21 24.38 -16.90
N LEU A 24 29.11 24.85 -17.77
CA LEU A 24 28.94 24.77 -19.23
C LEU A 24 28.90 23.33 -19.75
N ASP A 25 29.63 22.43 -19.10
CA ASP A 25 29.71 21.01 -19.47
C ASP A 25 28.55 20.17 -18.92
N SER A 26 27.64 20.76 -18.15
CA SER A 26 26.46 20.10 -17.56
C SER A 26 26.83 18.82 -16.77
N GLU A 27 27.84 18.90 -15.90
CA GLU A 27 28.31 17.74 -15.14
C GLU A 27 27.28 17.23 -14.13
N CYS A 28 27.08 15.91 -14.14
CA CYS A 28 26.29 15.20 -13.14
C CYS A 28 27.09 14.92 -11.86
N SER A 29 26.40 14.88 -10.73
CA SER A 29 26.96 14.45 -9.45
C SER A 29 27.12 12.93 -9.39
N LEU A 30 27.86 12.44 -8.38
CA LEU A 30 28.15 11.01 -8.26
C LEU A 30 26.86 10.19 -8.08
N GLY A 31 26.70 9.18 -8.94
CA GLY A 31 25.51 8.30 -8.92
C GLY A 31 24.46 8.65 -9.96
N TYR A 32 24.61 9.80 -10.64
CA TYR A 32 23.70 10.30 -11.66
C TYR A 32 24.40 10.37 -13.03
N GLU A 33 23.66 10.11 -14.10
CA GLU A 33 24.09 10.17 -15.50
C GLU A 33 22.90 10.47 -16.43
N GLY A 34 23.15 10.56 -17.74
CA GLY A 34 22.10 10.70 -18.75
C GLY A 34 21.46 12.09 -18.83
N PRO A 35 20.37 12.24 -19.60
CA PRO A 35 19.67 13.51 -19.77
C PRO A 35 19.19 14.08 -18.42
N LEU A 36 19.42 15.38 -18.20
CA LEU A 36 19.09 16.10 -16.95
C LEU A 36 19.70 15.47 -15.68
N CYS A 37 20.73 14.64 -15.81
CA CYS A 37 21.29 13.83 -14.73
C CYS A 37 20.22 13.01 -14.00
N ALA A 38 19.19 12.57 -14.71
CA ALA A 38 18.02 11.90 -14.12
C ALA A 38 18.08 10.37 -14.26
N VAL A 39 19.20 9.81 -14.72
CA VAL A 39 19.43 8.36 -14.82
C VAL A 39 20.43 7.95 -13.75
N CYS A 40 20.18 6.83 -13.05
CA CYS A 40 21.14 6.34 -12.07
C CYS A 40 22.29 5.60 -12.75
N SER A 41 23.51 5.96 -12.37
CA SER A 41 24.72 5.32 -12.90
C SER A 41 24.95 3.93 -12.33
N LYS A 42 25.95 3.23 -12.87
CA LYS A 42 26.25 1.84 -12.50
C LYS A 42 26.48 1.69 -11.00
N GLY A 43 25.78 0.74 -10.38
CA GLY A 43 25.83 0.49 -8.93
C GLY A 43 24.88 1.36 -8.11
N PHE A 44 24.02 2.15 -8.76
CA PHE A 44 22.96 2.94 -8.15
C PHE A 44 21.57 2.53 -8.68
N TYR A 45 20.53 2.82 -7.91
CA TYR A 45 19.14 2.63 -8.30
C TYR A 45 18.28 3.81 -7.84
N MET A 46 17.17 4.03 -8.54
CA MET A 46 16.26 5.14 -8.30
C MET A 46 15.30 4.79 -7.16
N LEU A 47 15.39 5.54 -6.05
CA LEU A 47 14.52 5.41 -4.90
C LEU A 47 13.94 6.78 -4.54
N ALA A 48 12.60 6.91 -4.59
CA ALA A 48 11.88 8.14 -4.28
C ALA A 48 12.48 9.37 -5.01
N SER A 49 12.73 9.24 -6.32
CA SER A 49 13.39 10.21 -7.22
C SER A 49 14.89 10.47 -7.03
N THR A 50 15.54 9.87 -6.03
CA THR A 50 17.01 10.02 -5.79
C THR A 50 17.77 8.75 -6.14
N CYS A 51 19.00 8.88 -6.65
CA CYS A 51 19.86 7.73 -6.94
C CYS A 51 20.63 7.31 -5.68
N ARG A 52 20.37 6.08 -5.21
CA ARG A 52 21.03 5.50 -4.02
C ARG A 52 21.89 4.31 -4.41
N LYS A 53 22.98 4.09 -3.67
CA LYS A 53 23.88 2.94 -3.88
C LYS A 53 23.10 1.63 -3.72
N CYS A 54 23.34 0.68 -4.62
CA CYS A 54 22.77 -0.66 -4.55
C CYS A 54 23.13 -1.33 -3.21
N PRO A 55 22.16 -1.99 -2.55
CA PRO A 55 22.43 -2.76 -1.34
C PRO A 55 23.33 -3.98 -1.65
N SER A 56 23.94 -4.54 -0.62
CA SER A 56 24.75 -5.75 -0.76
C SER A 56 23.88 -6.96 -1.13
N LEU A 57 24.43 -7.89 -1.93
CA LEU A 57 23.69 -9.07 -2.35
C LEU A 57 23.11 -9.89 -1.19
N PRO A 58 23.83 -10.13 -0.07
CA PRO A 58 23.25 -10.80 1.09
C PRO A 58 22.05 -10.07 1.70
N TRP A 59 22.06 -8.74 1.68
CA TRP A 59 20.93 -7.92 2.16
C TRP A 59 19.70 -8.07 1.25
N ILE A 60 19.91 -8.06 -0.07
CA ILE A 60 18.84 -8.30 -1.04
C ILE A 60 18.24 -9.71 -0.83
N ILE A 61 19.08 -10.74 -0.72
CA ILE A 61 18.62 -12.11 -0.48
C ILE A 61 17.82 -12.19 0.82
N ALA A 62 18.30 -11.58 1.91
CA ALA A 62 17.58 -11.57 3.18
C ALA A 62 16.19 -10.91 3.06
N GLN A 63 16.08 -9.79 2.35
CA GLN A 63 14.79 -9.12 2.12
C GLN A 63 13.84 -9.97 1.25
N VAL A 64 14.35 -10.58 0.17
CA VAL A 64 13.55 -11.46 -0.69
C VAL A 64 13.06 -12.68 0.09
N VAL A 65 13.93 -13.32 0.87
CA VAL A 65 13.56 -14.47 1.73
C VAL A 65 12.53 -14.06 2.78
N LEU A 66 12.69 -12.90 3.41
CA LEU A 66 11.70 -12.39 4.36
C LEU A 66 10.33 -12.21 3.72
N ILE A 67 10.28 -11.61 2.52
CA ILE A 67 9.02 -11.36 1.80
C ILE A 67 8.39 -12.68 1.34
N THR A 68 9.17 -13.62 0.82
CA THR A 68 8.63 -14.92 0.41
C THR A 68 8.09 -15.70 1.60
N VAL A 69 8.74 -15.63 2.77
CA VAL A 69 8.21 -16.20 4.02
C VAL A 69 6.93 -15.50 4.46
N ILE A 70 6.85 -14.16 4.39
CA ILE A 70 5.63 -13.40 4.72
C ILE A 70 4.50 -13.78 3.76
N ILE A 71 4.73 -13.79 2.45
CA ILE A 71 3.72 -14.16 1.45
C ILE A 71 3.26 -15.59 1.66
N THR A 72 4.18 -16.54 1.84
CA THR A 72 3.84 -17.94 2.06
C THR A 72 3.09 -18.12 3.38
N GLY A 73 3.51 -17.43 4.44
CA GLY A 73 2.84 -17.42 5.74
C GLY A 73 1.43 -16.85 5.65
N LEU A 74 1.24 -15.73 4.95
CA LEU A 74 -0.07 -15.14 4.68
C LEU A 74 -0.95 -16.11 3.87
N LEU A 75 -0.44 -16.71 2.80
CA LEU A 75 -1.17 -17.69 2.01
C LEU A 75 -1.58 -18.92 2.83
N ILE A 76 -0.66 -19.49 3.60
CA ILE A 76 -0.95 -20.63 4.48
C ILE A 76 -1.99 -20.24 5.53
N PHE A 77 -1.85 -19.07 6.15
CA PHE A 77 -2.78 -18.57 7.14
C PHE A 77 -4.18 -18.37 6.54
N MET A 78 -4.29 -17.77 5.35
CA MET A 78 -5.56 -17.60 4.62
C MET A 78 -6.21 -18.94 4.25
N ILE A 79 -5.41 -19.95 3.91
CA ILE A 79 -5.91 -21.30 3.57
C ILE A 79 -6.31 -22.09 4.83
N LYS A 80 -5.56 -21.93 5.93
CA LYS A 80 -5.78 -22.65 7.20
C LYS A 80 -6.76 -21.98 8.13
N GLU A 81 -7.20 -20.76 7.85
CA GLU A 81 -8.19 -20.07 8.66
C GLU A 81 -9.48 -20.89 8.70
N LYS A 82 -9.63 -21.64 9.78
CA LYS A 82 -10.78 -22.50 10.05
C LYS A 82 -11.95 -21.56 10.30
N LYS A 83 -13.10 -21.84 9.68
CA LYS A 83 -14.37 -21.12 9.91
C LYS A 83 -14.55 -20.91 11.42
N SER A 84 -14.30 -19.69 11.90
CA SER A 84 -14.75 -19.30 13.22
C SER A 84 -16.27 -19.33 13.16
N LYS A 85 -16.91 -20.19 13.97
CA LYS A 85 -18.37 -20.24 14.11
C LYS A 85 -18.94 -18.99 14.80
N SER A 86 -18.08 -18.08 15.25
CA SER A 86 -18.44 -16.83 15.89
C SER A 86 -18.61 -15.74 14.83
N ASN A 87 -19.71 -14.98 14.92
CA ASN A 87 -19.98 -13.79 14.11
C ASN A 87 -19.05 -12.60 14.46
N LYS A 88 -18.04 -12.81 15.33
CA LYS A 88 -17.06 -11.79 15.71
C LYS A 88 -15.96 -11.67 14.65
N ARG A 89 -15.46 -10.45 14.47
CA ARG A 89 -14.35 -10.09 13.58
C ARG A 89 -13.10 -10.89 13.93
N SER A 90 -12.48 -11.53 12.92
CA SER A 90 -11.24 -12.28 13.12
C SER A 90 -10.05 -11.32 13.33
N LEU A 91 -9.03 -11.75 14.08
CA LEU A 91 -7.76 -11.03 14.16
C LEU A 91 -7.14 -10.81 12.77
N SER A 92 -7.30 -11.79 11.88
CA SER A 92 -6.83 -11.69 10.49
C SER A 92 -7.45 -10.49 9.78
N ASP A 93 -8.74 -10.27 9.98
CA ASP A 93 -9.51 -9.21 9.34
C ASP A 93 -9.15 -7.84 9.95
N ALA A 94 -9.00 -7.75 11.28
CA ALA A 94 -8.55 -6.53 11.95
C ALA A 94 -7.11 -6.15 11.60
N MET A 95 -6.18 -7.10 11.55
CA MET A 95 -4.79 -6.84 11.13
C MET A 95 -4.73 -6.44 9.66
N THR A 96 -5.49 -7.10 8.80
CA THR A 96 -5.57 -6.75 7.37
C THR A 96 -6.09 -5.33 7.19
N ALA A 97 -7.14 -4.93 7.93
CA ALA A 97 -7.66 -3.57 7.91
C ALA A 97 -6.59 -2.52 8.24
N ARG A 98 -5.92 -2.69 9.38
CA ARG A 98 -4.88 -1.77 9.85
C ARG A 98 -3.69 -1.71 8.88
N LEU A 99 -3.27 -2.85 8.34
CA LEU A 99 -2.18 -2.94 7.39
C LEU A 99 -2.51 -2.22 6.07
N LYS A 100 -3.75 -2.34 5.57
CA LYS A 100 -4.21 -1.63 4.37
C LYS A 100 -4.12 -0.11 4.50
N ILE A 101 -4.47 0.42 5.68
CA ILE A 101 -4.39 1.85 5.98
C ILE A 101 -2.93 2.32 5.86
N VAL A 102 -2.02 1.61 6.53
CA VAL A 102 -0.60 1.98 6.57
C VAL A 102 0.10 1.79 5.22
N ILE A 103 -0.17 0.68 4.52
CA ILE A 103 0.29 0.48 3.15
C ILE A 103 -0.22 1.61 2.26
N GLY A 104 -1.51 1.95 2.38
CA GLY A 104 -2.15 3.02 1.62
C GLY A 104 -1.51 4.39 1.87
N PHE A 105 -1.22 4.71 3.12
CA PHE A 105 -0.52 5.93 3.51
C PHE A 105 0.84 6.04 2.83
N PHE A 106 1.68 5.02 2.99
CA PHE A 106 3.01 5.04 2.38
C PHE A 106 2.97 5.00 0.84
N GLN A 107 1.94 4.38 0.24
CA GLN A 107 1.79 4.36 -1.22
C GLN A 107 1.54 5.77 -1.75
N VAL A 108 0.65 6.52 -1.09
CA VAL A 108 0.38 7.92 -1.45
C VAL A 108 1.61 8.79 -1.17
N THR A 109 2.26 8.65 -0.02
CA THR A 109 3.48 9.40 0.31
C THR A 109 4.63 9.12 -0.67
N SER A 110 4.85 7.86 -1.05
CA SER A 110 5.88 7.48 -2.04
C SER A 110 5.57 8.03 -3.44
N GLY A 111 4.31 7.95 -3.87
CA GLY A 111 3.86 8.56 -5.13
C GLY A 111 3.99 10.08 -5.13
N THR A 112 3.69 10.73 -4.00
CA THR A 112 3.83 12.18 -3.82
C THR A 112 5.28 12.63 -3.95
N ILE A 113 6.20 11.96 -3.23
CA ILE A 113 7.62 12.30 -3.27
C ILE A 113 8.20 12.07 -4.66
N SER A 114 7.82 10.96 -5.31
CA SER A 114 8.29 10.65 -6.67
C SER A 114 7.71 11.60 -7.72
N GLY A 115 6.47 12.07 -7.51
CA GLY A 115 5.79 12.97 -8.43
C GLY A 115 6.26 14.41 -8.36
N PHE A 116 6.59 14.88 -7.16
CA PHE A 116 7.14 16.21 -6.92
C PHE A 116 8.63 16.10 -6.61
N SER A 117 9.40 15.52 -7.54
CA SER A 117 10.84 15.25 -7.39
C SER A 117 11.70 16.51 -7.30
N PHE A 118 11.23 17.62 -7.89
CA PHE A 118 11.87 18.93 -7.80
C PHE A 118 11.84 19.52 -6.38
N ILE A 119 10.97 19.00 -5.50
CA ILE A 119 10.96 19.37 -4.09
C ILE A 119 12.06 18.57 -3.37
N LYS A 120 12.93 19.29 -2.65
CA LYS A 120 13.94 18.66 -1.80
C LYS A 120 13.31 18.13 -0.50
N TRP A 121 12.75 16.94 -0.57
CA TRP A 121 12.18 16.25 0.60
C TRP A 121 13.27 15.89 1.63
N PRO A 122 13.00 16.00 2.93
CA PRO A 122 13.96 15.62 3.97
C PRO A 122 14.36 14.14 3.91
N ASP A 123 15.64 13.84 4.19
CA ASP A 123 16.20 12.49 4.14
C ASP A 123 15.47 11.47 5.02
N VAL A 124 14.84 11.93 6.11
CA VAL A 124 14.04 11.08 7.00
C VAL A 124 12.84 10.48 6.26
N MET A 125 12.18 11.23 5.37
CA MET A 125 11.06 10.72 4.58
C MET A 125 11.51 9.70 3.54
N ILE A 126 12.61 10.01 2.83
CA ILE A 126 13.20 9.10 1.84
C ILE A 126 13.61 7.78 2.53
N SER A 127 14.19 7.89 3.73
CA SER A 127 14.54 6.73 4.56
C SER A 127 13.29 5.94 5.00
N ALA A 128 12.21 6.62 5.38
CA ALA A 128 10.95 5.97 5.73
C ALA A 128 10.34 5.22 4.53
N ILE A 129 10.41 5.77 3.32
CA ILE A 129 9.95 5.09 2.09
C ILE A 129 10.72 3.80 1.87
N LYS A 130 12.05 3.79 2.04
CA LYS A 130 12.88 2.57 1.88
C LYS A 130 12.34 1.39 2.70
N TYR A 131 11.94 1.65 3.95
CA TYR A 131 11.36 0.60 4.81
C TYR A 131 9.89 0.32 4.45
N ALA A 132 9.14 1.34 4.04
CA ALA A 132 7.75 1.17 3.65
C ALA A 132 7.57 0.36 2.35
N GLU A 133 8.54 0.38 1.43
CA GLU A 133 8.51 -0.44 0.23
C GLU A 133 8.48 -1.94 0.53
N LEU A 134 9.16 -2.39 1.61
CA LEU A 134 9.05 -3.76 2.13
C LEU A 134 7.61 -4.09 2.53
N LEU A 135 6.95 -3.16 3.23
CA LEU A 135 5.56 -3.32 3.69
C LEU A 135 4.57 -3.34 2.51
N GLN A 136 4.86 -2.60 1.45
CA GLN A 136 4.06 -2.54 0.23
C GLN A 136 4.24 -3.77 -0.68
N MET A 137 5.17 -4.69 -0.34
CA MET A 137 5.57 -5.81 -1.19
C MET A 137 6.03 -5.37 -2.59
N ASN A 138 6.63 -4.18 -2.71
CA ASN A 138 7.17 -3.71 -3.98
C ASN A 138 8.53 -4.35 -4.28
N LEU A 139 8.51 -5.63 -4.63
CA LEU A 139 9.70 -6.46 -4.91
C LEU A 139 10.66 -5.82 -5.91
N LEU A 140 10.14 -5.04 -6.87
CA LEU A 140 10.93 -4.38 -7.92
C LEU A 140 11.79 -3.23 -7.39
N GLN A 141 11.39 -2.59 -6.30
CA GLN A 141 12.19 -1.54 -5.65
C GLN A 141 13.12 -2.10 -4.56
N ILE A 142 12.69 -3.18 -3.89
CA ILE A 142 13.45 -3.87 -2.85
C ILE A 142 14.67 -4.59 -3.44
N ALA A 143 14.46 -5.26 -4.58
CA ALA A 143 15.49 -5.98 -5.31
C ALA A 143 15.52 -5.52 -6.77
N PRO A 144 16.01 -4.30 -7.07
CA PRO A 144 16.12 -3.82 -8.43
C PRO A 144 16.97 -4.80 -9.23
N PRO A 145 16.48 -5.37 -10.36
CA PRO A 145 17.23 -6.39 -11.09
C PRO A 145 18.60 -5.89 -11.59
N GLN A 146 18.71 -4.59 -11.85
CA GLN A 146 19.96 -3.90 -12.17
C GLN A 146 21.03 -3.97 -11.07
N CYS A 147 20.64 -4.21 -9.81
CA CYS A 147 21.56 -4.44 -8.69
C CYS A 147 21.95 -5.92 -8.52
N LEU A 148 21.22 -6.86 -9.12
CA LEU A 148 21.53 -8.30 -9.06
C LEU A 148 22.56 -8.70 -10.11
N THR A 149 22.38 -8.25 -11.36
CA THR A 149 23.32 -8.53 -12.44
C THR A 149 23.55 -7.29 -13.29
N ARG A 150 24.80 -7.09 -13.71
CA ARG A 150 25.23 -5.92 -14.49
C ARG A 150 24.60 -5.85 -15.90
N SER A 151 24.06 -6.97 -16.39
CA SER A 151 23.49 -7.09 -17.74
C SER A 151 21.99 -6.77 -17.78
N LEU A 152 21.29 -6.79 -16.65
CA LEU A 152 19.85 -6.53 -16.59
C LEU A 152 19.58 -5.03 -16.40
N LYS A 153 19.63 -4.27 -17.49
CA LYS A 153 19.07 -2.91 -17.49
C LYS A 153 17.54 -2.99 -17.43
N THR A 154 16.97 -2.42 -16.38
CA THR A 154 15.51 -2.38 -16.19
C THR A 154 14.96 -1.00 -16.46
N ASP A 155 14.52 -0.80 -17.70
CA ASP A 155 13.69 0.34 -18.06
C ASP A 155 12.25 0.19 -17.51
N ILE A 156 11.49 1.29 -17.56
CA ILE A 156 10.09 1.34 -17.17
C ILE A 156 9.20 0.27 -17.85
N HIS A 157 9.51 -0.10 -19.09
CA HIS A 157 8.72 -1.08 -19.84
C HIS A 157 8.91 -2.49 -19.27
N VAL A 158 10.14 -2.87 -18.92
CA VAL A 158 10.42 -4.15 -18.24
C VAL A 158 9.72 -4.19 -16.88
N LYS A 159 9.75 -3.10 -16.12
CA LYS A 159 9.04 -3.01 -14.82
C LYS A 159 7.53 -3.22 -14.98
N LEU A 160 6.90 -2.55 -15.96
CA LEU A 160 5.47 -2.73 -16.26
C LEU A 160 5.15 -4.19 -16.61
N MET A 161 5.95 -4.82 -17.48
CA MET A 161 5.74 -6.22 -17.87
C MET A 161 5.87 -7.18 -16.69
N LEU A 162 6.84 -6.99 -15.80
CA LEU A 162 7.02 -7.82 -14.60
C LEU A 162 5.79 -7.73 -13.67
N ILE A 163 5.21 -6.54 -13.49
CA ILE A 163 4.00 -6.34 -12.69
C ILE A 163 2.79 -7.04 -13.30
N LEU A 164 2.63 -6.94 -14.62
CA LEU A 164 1.53 -7.61 -15.34
C LEU A 164 1.65 -9.13 -15.29
N VAL A 165 2.86 -9.66 -15.46
CA VAL A 165 3.15 -11.10 -15.32
C VAL A 165 2.87 -11.57 -13.90
N PHE A 166 3.28 -10.81 -12.89
CA PHE A 166 2.99 -11.12 -11.49
C PHE A 166 1.48 -11.20 -11.24
N ASN A 167 0.72 -10.17 -11.62
CA ASN A 167 -0.74 -10.14 -11.44
C ASN A 167 -1.45 -11.28 -12.19
N SER A 168 -1.02 -11.56 -13.43
CA SER A 168 -1.58 -12.64 -14.24
C SER A 168 -1.28 -14.01 -13.66
N THR A 169 -0.07 -14.21 -13.13
CA THR A 169 0.34 -15.45 -12.44
C THR A 169 -0.48 -15.68 -11.18
N VAL A 170 -0.73 -14.63 -10.39
CA VAL A 170 -1.58 -14.72 -9.18
C VAL A 170 -3.00 -15.18 -9.54
N VAL A 171 -3.59 -14.60 -10.58
CA VAL A 171 -4.93 -15.00 -11.05
C VAL A 171 -4.90 -16.45 -11.54
N PHE A 172 -3.93 -16.80 -12.38
CA PHE A 172 -3.79 -18.16 -12.92
C PHE A 172 -3.63 -19.21 -11.83
N LEU A 173 -2.70 -19.01 -10.89
CA LEU A 173 -2.46 -19.94 -9.78
C LEU A 173 -3.67 -20.04 -8.84
N GLY A 174 -4.36 -18.93 -8.58
CA GLY A 174 -5.58 -18.94 -7.77
C GLY A 174 -6.71 -19.74 -8.42
N LEU A 175 -6.94 -19.55 -9.72
CA LEU A 175 -7.93 -20.30 -10.49
C LEU A 175 -7.55 -21.78 -10.63
N LEU A 176 -6.26 -22.07 -10.84
CA LEU A 176 -5.74 -23.44 -10.88
C LEU A 176 -5.94 -24.15 -9.53
N TYR A 177 -5.66 -23.47 -8.42
CA TYR A 177 -5.94 -23.99 -7.08
C TYR A 177 -7.43 -24.28 -6.89
N TYR A 178 -8.31 -23.36 -7.31
CA TYR A 178 -9.76 -23.55 -7.26
C TYR A 178 -10.19 -24.78 -8.07
N TYR A 179 -9.69 -24.92 -9.29
CA TYR A 179 -9.98 -26.05 -10.17
C TYR A 179 -9.51 -27.38 -9.55
N ILE A 180 -8.24 -27.47 -9.10
CA ILE A 180 -7.68 -28.67 -8.48
C ILE A 180 -8.47 -29.06 -7.23
N LYS A 181 -8.75 -28.11 -6.34
CA LYS A 181 -9.47 -28.37 -5.08
C LYS A 181 -10.91 -28.83 -5.32
N THR A 182 -11.57 -28.28 -6.34
CA THR A 182 -12.92 -28.66 -6.73
C THR A 182 -12.95 -30.04 -7.37
N ARG A 183 -11.98 -30.34 -8.25
CA ARG A 183 -11.85 -31.64 -8.94
C ARG A 183 -11.47 -32.78 -7.98
N SER A 184 -10.49 -32.55 -7.11
CA SER A 184 -9.95 -33.55 -6.18
C SER A 184 -11.00 -34.04 -5.16
N ASN A 185 -11.90 -33.15 -4.73
CA ASN A 185 -12.98 -33.48 -3.80
C ASN A 185 -14.30 -33.84 -4.51
N SER A 186 -14.29 -34.00 -5.84
CA SER A 186 -15.46 -34.46 -6.58
C SER A 186 -15.57 -35.98 -6.45
N ARG A 187 -16.66 -36.46 -5.83
CA ARG A 187 -17.05 -37.88 -5.83
C ARG A 187 -18.16 -38.06 -6.85
N ASN A 188 -18.01 -39.01 -7.78
CA ASN A 188 -18.97 -39.28 -8.87
C ASN A 188 -19.36 -38.07 -9.74
N GLY A 189 -18.51 -37.04 -9.84
CA GLY A 189 -18.79 -35.84 -10.64
C GLY A 189 -19.56 -34.75 -9.91
N GLU A 190 -20.06 -35.01 -8.70
CA GLU A 190 -20.69 -34.00 -7.83
C GLU A 190 -19.70 -33.54 -6.75
N VAL A 191 -19.72 -32.24 -6.45
CA VAL A 191 -18.87 -31.60 -5.43
C VAL A 191 -19.75 -31.09 -4.32
N ASP A 192 -19.41 -31.40 -3.06
CA ASP A 192 -20.14 -30.87 -1.91
C ASP A 192 -20.13 -29.33 -1.91
N ASP A 193 -21.32 -28.74 -1.79
CA ASP A 193 -21.53 -27.29 -1.76
C ASP A 193 -20.67 -26.59 -0.71
N ASN A 194 -20.42 -27.24 0.44
CA ASN A 194 -19.60 -26.64 1.49
C ASN A 194 -18.12 -26.57 1.11
N ILE A 195 -17.62 -27.60 0.41
CA ILE A 195 -16.26 -27.62 -0.13
C ILE A 195 -16.12 -26.57 -1.22
N LYS A 196 -17.10 -26.47 -2.13
CA LYS A 196 -17.12 -25.45 -3.19
C LYS A 196 -17.11 -24.04 -2.61
N CYS A 197 -17.98 -23.74 -1.66
CA CYS A 197 -18.05 -22.44 -0.98
C CYS A 197 -16.72 -22.09 -0.27
N SER A 198 -16.12 -23.06 0.43
CA SER A 198 -14.83 -22.87 1.12
C SER A 198 -13.69 -22.63 0.14
N ALA A 199 -13.63 -23.39 -0.96
CA ALA A 199 -12.65 -23.20 -2.03
C ALA A 199 -12.80 -21.82 -2.70
N GLN A 200 -14.04 -21.40 -2.98
CA GLN A 200 -14.34 -20.07 -3.52
C GLN A 200 -13.86 -18.96 -2.58
N GLN A 201 -14.23 -19.03 -1.30
CA GLN A 201 -13.83 -18.03 -0.30
C GLN A 201 -12.29 -17.88 -0.26
N GLN A 202 -11.56 -18.97 -0.13
CA GLN A 202 -10.09 -18.93 -0.01
C GLN A 202 -9.43 -18.42 -1.29
N CYS A 203 -9.89 -18.88 -2.46
CA CYS A 203 -9.36 -18.46 -3.75
C CYS A 203 -9.61 -16.97 -4.00
N PHE A 204 -10.86 -16.53 -3.86
CA PHE A 204 -11.22 -15.13 -4.09
C PHE A 204 -10.55 -14.19 -3.08
N ARG A 205 -10.46 -14.59 -1.80
CA ARG A 205 -9.73 -13.81 -0.78
C ARG A 205 -8.27 -13.62 -1.20
N ALA A 206 -7.57 -14.68 -1.58
CA ALA A 206 -6.16 -14.59 -1.99
C ALA A 206 -5.97 -13.75 -3.27
N ILE A 207 -6.75 -14.04 -4.33
CA ILE A 207 -6.65 -13.31 -5.61
C ILE A 207 -6.93 -11.83 -5.41
N PHE A 208 -8.08 -11.47 -4.84
CA PHE A 208 -8.49 -10.07 -4.73
C PHE A 208 -7.65 -9.31 -3.71
N LEU A 209 -7.16 -9.94 -2.63
CA LEU A 209 -6.26 -9.27 -1.68
C LEU A 209 -4.92 -8.93 -2.33
N ILE A 210 -4.32 -9.87 -3.07
CA ILE A 210 -3.03 -9.62 -3.73
C ILE A 210 -3.19 -8.59 -4.84
N LEU A 211 -4.24 -8.71 -5.68
CA LEU A 211 -4.53 -7.71 -6.71
C LEU A 211 -4.82 -6.33 -6.11
N PHE A 212 -5.51 -6.27 -4.97
CA PHE A 212 -5.74 -5.00 -4.26
C PHE A 212 -4.45 -4.36 -3.78
N ILE A 213 -3.49 -5.15 -3.27
CA ILE A 213 -2.21 -4.62 -2.81
C ILE A 213 -1.35 -4.15 -4.00
N SER A 214 -1.34 -4.90 -5.11
CA SER A 214 -0.58 -4.56 -6.31
C SER A 214 -1.25 -3.49 -7.19
N TYR A 215 -2.54 -3.21 -6.98
CA TYR A 215 -3.34 -2.31 -7.82
C TYR A 215 -2.78 -0.88 -7.93
N PRO A 216 -2.38 -0.19 -6.83
CA PRO A 216 -1.84 1.16 -6.93
C PRO A 216 -0.55 1.20 -7.75
N LEU A 217 0.36 0.24 -7.50
CA LEU A 217 1.61 0.11 -8.25
C LEU A 217 1.35 -0.14 -9.74
N THR A 218 0.45 -1.07 -10.05
CA THR A 218 0.06 -1.41 -11.42
C THR A 218 -0.53 -0.20 -12.13
N SER A 219 -1.44 0.51 -11.47
CA SER A 219 -2.06 1.73 -12.01
C SER A 219 -1.02 2.81 -12.29
N SER A 220 -0.14 3.11 -11.32
CA SER A 220 0.91 4.11 -11.49
C SER A 220 1.84 3.81 -12.67
N HIS A 221 2.28 2.56 -12.83
CA HIS A 221 3.12 2.18 -13.96
C HIS A 221 2.40 2.24 -15.32
N ILE A 222 1.08 2.00 -15.36
CA ILE A 222 0.29 2.21 -16.59
C ILE A 222 0.29 3.69 -16.97
N PHE A 223 0.03 4.58 -16.01
CA PHE A 223 0.02 6.04 -16.26
C PHE A 223 1.42 6.58 -16.64
N MET A 224 2.49 6.08 -16.02
CA MET A 224 3.86 6.54 -16.28
C MET A 224 4.36 6.25 -17.71
N VAL A 225 3.79 5.27 -18.41
CA VAL A 225 4.22 4.89 -19.78
C VAL A 225 3.43 5.64 -20.86
N LEU A 226 2.44 6.45 -20.47
CA LEU A 226 1.63 7.21 -21.40
C LEU A 226 2.42 8.34 -22.11
N PRO A 227 2.09 8.65 -23.37
CA PRO A 227 2.78 9.68 -24.15
C PRO A 227 2.64 11.09 -23.57
N GLU A 228 1.58 11.35 -22.81
CA GLU A 228 1.34 12.61 -22.10
C GLU A 228 2.41 12.89 -21.03
N ALA A 229 3.14 11.86 -20.57
CA ALA A 229 4.26 11.99 -19.65
C ALA A 229 5.60 12.32 -20.33
N CYS A 230 5.62 12.55 -21.66
CA CYS A 230 6.83 12.93 -22.39
C CYS A 230 7.18 14.41 -22.23
N GLN A 231 8.48 14.70 -22.12
CA GLN A 231 9.04 16.04 -22.02
C GLN A 231 9.99 16.31 -23.18
N LYS A 232 9.82 17.48 -23.83
CA LYS A 232 10.74 17.99 -24.86
C LYS A 232 12.01 18.52 -24.20
N ILE A 233 13.17 18.07 -24.67
CA ILE A 233 14.49 18.58 -24.27
C ILE A 233 15.26 18.97 -25.53
N CYS A 234 15.72 20.21 -25.59
CA CYS A 234 16.46 20.78 -26.72
C CYS A 234 17.88 21.14 -26.33
N THR A 235 18.88 20.74 -27.12
CA THR A 235 20.28 21.07 -26.84
C THR A 235 20.64 22.49 -27.26
N SER A 236 19.90 23.08 -28.21
CA SER A 236 20.08 24.45 -28.68
C SER A 236 18.78 25.26 -28.59
N THR A 237 18.93 26.58 -28.71
CA THR A 237 17.86 27.55 -28.94
C THR A 237 17.22 27.42 -30.32
N GLU A 238 17.88 26.78 -31.29
CA GLU A 238 17.28 26.40 -32.56
C GLU A 238 16.47 25.09 -32.42
N ASP A 239 15.22 25.09 -32.90
CA ASP A 239 14.26 23.98 -32.73
C ASP A 239 14.66 22.65 -33.39
N ASN A 240 15.75 22.62 -34.18
CA ASN A 240 16.20 21.45 -34.93
C ASN A 240 16.95 20.39 -34.10
N SER A 241 17.27 20.66 -32.82
CA SER A 241 18.04 19.73 -31.97
C SER A 241 17.30 19.32 -30.68
N CYS A 242 16.02 19.00 -30.81
CA CYS A 242 15.17 18.56 -29.70
C CYS A 242 14.86 17.06 -29.75
N SER A 243 14.75 16.42 -28.59
CA SER A 243 14.28 15.04 -28.44
C SER A 243 13.29 14.95 -27.28
N TYR A 244 12.38 13.98 -27.37
CA TYR A 244 11.36 13.75 -26.33
C TYR A 244 11.76 12.57 -25.44
N TYR A 245 11.76 12.79 -24.13
CA TYR A 245 12.09 11.79 -23.12
C TYR A 245 10.94 11.59 -22.14
N LEU A 246 10.81 10.39 -21.59
CA LEU A 246 9.78 10.08 -20.62
C LEU A 246 10.16 10.63 -19.22
N LYS A 247 9.30 11.45 -18.60
CA LYS A 247 9.59 12.09 -17.31
C LYS A 247 9.90 11.10 -16.18
N SER A 248 9.24 9.94 -16.18
CA SER A 248 9.45 8.89 -15.17
C SER A 248 10.71 8.06 -15.40
N ASP A 249 11.29 8.09 -16.61
CA ASP A 249 12.47 7.31 -16.98
C ASP A 249 13.17 7.94 -18.21
N TYR A 250 14.17 8.79 -17.95
CA TYR A 250 14.93 9.50 -18.98
C TYR A 250 15.84 8.59 -19.82
N THR A 251 15.88 7.28 -19.55
CA THR A 251 16.51 6.31 -20.47
C THR A 251 15.66 6.03 -21.71
N VAL A 252 14.37 6.35 -21.66
CA VAL A 252 13.40 6.08 -22.73
C VAL A 252 13.16 7.33 -23.57
N ARG A 253 13.41 7.20 -24.87
CA ARG A 253 13.04 8.19 -25.89
C ARG A 253 11.63 7.94 -26.41
N CYS A 254 10.78 8.96 -26.34
CA CYS A 254 9.39 8.87 -26.78
C CYS A 254 9.24 8.72 -28.30
N GLU A 255 10.28 9.09 -29.06
CA GLU A 255 10.32 8.94 -30.52
C GLU A 255 10.66 7.51 -30.96
N SER A 256 11.01 6.62 -30.03
CA SER A 256 11.41 5.26 -30.35
C SER A 256 10.22 4.38 -30.77
N GLN A 257 10.43 3.49 -31.73
CA GLN A 257 9.43 2.49 -32.14
C GLN A 257 8.96 1.60 -30.98
N ARG A 258 9.88 1.31 -30.04
CA ARG A 258 9.56 0.54 -28.83
C ARG A 258 8.54 1.30 -27.98
N PHE A 259 8.77 2.60 -27.74
CA PHE A 259 7.84 3.42 -26.98
C PHE A 259 6.47 3.53 -27.66
N PHE A 260 6.41 3.64 -28.99
CA PHE A 260 5.15 3.68 -29.74
C PHE A 260 4.24 2.48 -29.44
N TRP A 261 4.78 1.25 -29.51
CA TRP A 261 4.01 0.04 -29.19
C TRP A 261 3.61 -0.04 -27.72
N PHE A 262 4.52 0.33 -26.80
CA PHE A 262 4.20 0.35 -25.37
C PHE A 262 3.17 1.41 -25.00
N SER A 263 3.13 2.55 -25.70
CA SER A 263 2.13 3.61 -25.54
C SER A 263 0.74 3.12 -25.94
N ILE A 264 0.60 2.43 -27.08
CA ILE A 264 -0.66 1.80 -27.48
C ILE A 264 -1.10 0.77 -26.44
N PHE A 265 -0.16 -0.09 -26.00
CA PHE A 265 -0.43 -1.09 -24.98
C PHE A 265 -0.89 -0.48 -23.65
N ALA A 266 -0.23 0.60 -23.19
CA ALA A 266 -0.60 1.33 -21.97
C ALA A 266 -2.00 1.94 -22.07
N ARG A 267 -2.40 2.47 -23.25
CA ARG A 267 -3.76 2.98 -23.48
C ARG A 267 -4.82 1.90 -23.33
N VAL A 268 -4.56 0.68 -23.83
CA VAL A 268 -5.47 -0.46 -23.62
C VAL A 268 -5.55 -0.83 -22.13
N LEU A 269 -4.41 -0.80 -21.44
CA LEU A 269 -4.34 -1.09 -20.01
C LEU A 269 -5.01 -0.04 -19.11
N LEU A 270 -5.39 1.13 -19.62
CA LEU A 270 -6.21 2.11 -18.86
C LEU A 270 -7.57 1.55 -18.43
N VAL A 271 -8.01 0.44 -19.03
CA VAL A 271 -9.17 -0.32 -18.53
C VAL A 271 -8.94 -0.86 -17.12
N TYR A 272 -7.69 -1.09 -16.68
CA TYR A 272 -7.40 -1.68 -15.37
C TYR A 272 -7.65 -0.71 -14.19
N PRO A 273 -7.12 0.53 -14.17
CA PRO A 273 -7.42 1.52 -13.12
C PRO A 273 -8.91 1.79 -12.88
N VAL A 274 -9.77 1.63 -13.90
CA VAL A 274 -11.22 1.84 -13.75
C VAL A 274 -11.97 0.52 -13.59
N GLY A 275 -11.61 -0.49 -14.39
CA GLY A 275 -12.28 -1.78 -14.46
C GLY A 275 -12.12 -2.62 -13.21
N PHE A 276 -10.95 -2.59 -12.55
CA PHE A 276 -10.78 -3.35 -11.30
C PHE A 276 -11.67 -2.81 -10.16
N PRO A 277 -11.69 -1.50 -9.85
CA PRO A 277 -12.65 -0.93 -8.88
C PRO A 277 -14.11 -1.23 -9.22
N LEU A 278 -14.51 -1.08 -10.49
CA LEU A 278 -15.88 -1.36 -10.94
C LEU A 278 -16.24 -2.85 -10.82
N LEU A 279 -15.30 -3.75 -11.11
CA LEU A 279 -15.50 -5.19 -10.95
C LEU A 279 -15.75 -5.54 -9.48
N VAL A 280 -14.93 -5.03 -8.56
CA VAL A 280 -15.12 -5.27 -7.12
C VAL A 280 -16.45 -4.67 -6.65
N LEU A 281 -16.79 -3.45 -7.07
CA LEU A 281 -18.06 -2.80 -6.75
C LEU A 281 -19.25 -3.63 -7.24
N TYR A 282 -19.22 -4.11 -8.48
CA TYR A 282 -20.25 -4.97 -9.04
C TYR A 282 -20.38 -6.30 -8.29
N LEU A 283 -19.26 -6.95 -7.96
CA LEU A 283 -19.28 -8.21 -7.21
C LEU A 283 -19.86 -8.04 -5.81
N LEU A 284 -19.51 -6.96 -5.10
CA LEU A 284 -20.07 -6.61 -3.80
C LEU A 284 -21.56 -6.26 -3.90
N TRP A 285 -21.96 -5.44 -4.87
CA TRP A 285 -23.36 -5.11 -5.09
C TRP A 285 -24.21 -6.37 -5.34
N LYS A 286 -23.71 -7.27 -6.21
CA LYS A 286 -24.40 -8.50 -6.61
C LYS A 286 -24.48 -9.56 -5.52
N HIS A 287 -23.40 -9.78 -4.76
CA HIS A 287 -23.29 -10.91 -3.83
C HIS A 287 -23.41 -10.54 -2.35
N TYR A 288 -23.12 -9.29 -1.98
CA TYR A 288 -23.23 -8.80 -0.60
C TYR A 288 -24.48 -7.92 -0.40
N TYR A 289 -24.69 -6.89 -1.22
CA TYR A 289 -25.77 -5.92 -1.00
C TYR A 289 -27.15 -6.45 -1.41
N LYS A 290 -27.27 -7.05 -2.60
CA LYS A 290 -28.55 -7.56 -3.11
C LYS A 290 -29.00 -8.79 -2.32
N LYS A 291 -29.81 -8.59 -1.29
CA LYS A 291 -30.50 -9.65 -0.54
C LYS A 291 -31.31 -10.52 -1.51
N THR A 292 -30.78 -11.69 -1.87
CA THR A 292 -31.43 -12.65 -2.78
C THR A 292 -31.95 -13.84 -1.98
N ASP A 293 -33.07 -14.43 -2.43
CA ASP A 293 -33.84 -15.49 -1.75
C ASP A 293 -33.01 -16.63 -1.10
N PRO A 294 -33.43 -17.13 0.08
CA PRO A 294 -32.56 -17.82 1.03
C PRO A 294 -32.19 -19.30 0.74
N THR A 295 -32.78 -19.98 -0.25
CA THR A 295 -32.80 -21.47 -0.23
C THR A 295 -31.91 -22.19 -1.24
N LYS A 296 -31.51 -21.61 -2.39
CA LYS A 296 -30.63 -22.32 -3.37
C LYS A 296 -29.46 -21.51 -3.93
N ARG A 297 -29.61 -20.20 -4.20
CA ARG A 297 -28.51 -19.31 -4.63
C ARG A 297 -27.54 -18.92 -3.51
N ARG A 298 -27.86 -19.25 -2.26
CA ARG A 298 -27.22 -18.70 -1.07
C ARG A 298 -25.81 -19.21 -0.81
N LYS A 299 -25.44 -20.43 -1.21
CA LYS A 299 -24.10 -20.98 -0.87
C LYS A 299 -22.99 -20.56 -1.83
N GLU A 300 -23.24 -20.51 -3.14
CA GLU A 300 -22.24 -20.04 -4.12
C GLU A 300 -22.01 -18.52 -4.02
N ALA A 301 -23.09 -17.74 -3.89
CA ALA A 301 -22.98 -16.29 -3.71
C ALA A 301 -22.26 -15.92 -2.39
N LEU A 302 -22.42 -16.76 -1.36
CA LEU A 302 -21.77 -16.58 -0.06
C LEU A 302 -20.26 -16.81 -0.13
N GLY A 303 -19.76 -17.75 -0.93
CA GLY A 303 -18.33 -17.98 -1.08
C GLY A 303 -17.57 -16.75 -1.60
N ILE A 304 -18.11 -16.11 -2.65
CA ILE A 304 -17.52 -14.89 -3.24
C ILE A 304 -17.62 -13.71 -2.28
N ALA A 305 -18.79 -13.50 -1.66
CA ALA A 305 -18.97 -12.41 -0.69
C ALA A 305 -18.02 -12.56 0.51
N LEU A 306 -17.87 -13.78 1.06
CA LEU A 306 -16.91 -14.06 2.13
C LEU A 306 -15.46 -13.89 1.69
N GLY A 307 -15.13 -14.20 0.43
CA GLY A 307 -13.80 -13.94 -0.13
C GLY A 307 -13.47 -12.46 -0.20
N LEU A 308 -14.47 -11.61 -0.47
CA LEU A 308 -14.36 -10.15 -0.52
C LEU A 308 -14.59 -9.47 0.84
N ARG A 309 -14.77 -10.23 1.93
CA ARG A 309 -15.05 -9.71 3.28
C ARG A 309 -14.05 -8.64 3.74
N PHE A 310 -12.77 -8.85 3.43
CA PHE A 310 -11.69 -7.92 3.75
C PHE A 310 -11.87 -6.50 3.16
N MET A 311 -12.72 -6.33 2.13
CA MET A 311 -13.01 -5.03 1.50
C MET A 311 -14.09 -4.24 2.22
N TYR A 312 -15.13 -4.90 2.75
CA TYR A 312 -16.31 -4.20 3.27
C TYR A 312 -16.47 -4.30 4.79
N GLU A 313 -15.89 -5.30 5.45
CA GLU A 313 -16.12 -5.56 6.89
C GLU A 313 -15.70 -4.40 7.81
N ASN A 314 -14.70 -3.62 7.40
CA ASN A 314 -14.19 -2.50 8.19
C ASN A 314 -15.14 -1.30 8.19
N TYR A 315 -16.10 -1.30 7.25
CA TYR A 315 -16.99 -0.18 7.00
C TYR A 315 -18.41 -0.46 7.50
N ALA A 316 -19.12 0.60 7.86
CA ALA A 316 -20.53 0.48 8.23
C ALA A 316 -21.36 -0.01 7.04
N GLU A 317 -22.43 -0.77 7.32
CA GLU A 317 -23.27 -1.39 6.28
C GLU A 317 -23.85 -0.40 5.26
N GLN A 318 -24.07 0.85 5.66
CA GLN A 318 -24.57 1.92 4.78
C GLN A 318 -23.52 2.46 3.79
N VAL A 319 -22.23 2.26 4.06
CA VAL A 319 -21.09 2.78 3.26
C VAL A 319 -20.11 1.66 2.90
N TRP A 320 -20.64 0.46 2.63
CA TRP A 320 -19.87 -0.75 2.30
C TRP A 320 -18.91 -0.61 1.10
N PHE A 321 -19.15 0.35 0.21
CA PHE A 321 -18.34 0.61 -0.99
C PHE A 321 -17.15 1.56 -0.75
N TRP A 322 -16.94 2.04 0.48
CA TRP A 322 -15.95 3.07 0.77
C TRP A 322 -14.51 2.69 0.40
N GLU A 323 -14.17 1.41 0.48
CA GLU A 323 -12.87 0.89 0.03
C GLU A 323 -12.59 1.22 -1.44
N ILE A 324 -13.61 1.23 -2.29
CA ILE A 324 -13.51 1.58 -3.71
C ILE A 324 -13.17 3.07 -3.88
N ILE A 325 -13.76 3.93 -3.05
CA ILE A 325 -13.45 5.36 -3.03
C ILE A 325 -11.99 5.56 -2.60
N GLU A 326 -11.51 4.81 -1.61
CA GLU A 326 -10.10 4.86 -1.20
C GLU A 326 -9.14 4.42 -2.32
N LEU A 327 -9.49 3.38 -3.09
CA LEU A 327 -8.70 2.98 -4.25
C LEU A 327 -8.63 4.07 -5.31
N VAL A 328 -9.76 4.71 -5.63
CA VAL A 328 -9.83 5.79 -6.61
C VAL A 328 -9.00 6.99 -6.14
N ARG A 329 -9.13 7.39 -4.87
CA ARG A 329 -8.33 8.48 -4.28
C ARG A 329 -6.83 8.22 -4.43
N LYS A 330 -6.37 7.01 -4.11
CA LYS A 330 -4.95 6.64 -4.22
C LYS A 330 -4.44 6.85 -5.65
N VAL A 331 -5.15 6.36 -6.66
CA VAL A 331 -4.74 6.49 -8.07
C VAL A 331 -4.75 7.94 -8.54
N ILE A 332 -5.74 8.73 -8.13
CA ILE A 332 -5.78 10.16 -8.44
C ILE A 332 -4.53 10.85 -7.88
N LEU A 333 -4.24 10.65 -6.58
CA LEU A 333 -3.14 11.32 -5.89
C LEU A 333 -1.74 10.82 -6.28
N THR A 334 -1.59 9.58 -6.75
CA THR A 334 -0.27 9.03 -7.10
C THR A 334 0.04 9.01 -8.59
N SER A 335 -0.98 9.00 -9.46
CA SER A 335 -0.78 8.63 -10.87
C SER A 335 -1.38 9.64 -11.84
N VAL A 336 -2.64 10.02 -11.67
CA VAL A 336 -3.33 10.95 -12.59
C VAL A 336 -2.69 12.33 -12.53
N ILE A 337 -2.32 12.78 -11.33
CA ILE A 337 -1.68 14.08 -11.12
C ILE A 337 -0.27 14.16 -11.73
N LEU A 338 0.40 13.03 -11.96
CA LEU A 338 1.69 12.99 -12.67
C LEU A 338 1.59 13.32 -14.16
N LEU A 339 0.39 13.13 -14.75
CA LEU A 339 0.14 13.49 -16.15
C LEU A 339 -0.09 15.01 -16.30
N LEU A 340 -0.56 15.66 -15.24
CA LEU A 340 -0.56 17.12 -15.18
C LEU A 340 0.89 17.55 -15.03
N ASP A 341 1.29 18.67 -15.64
CA ASP A 341 2.67 19.11 -15.61
C ASP A 341 3.15 19.26 -14.15
N ALA A 342 3.89 18.25 -13.67
CA ALA A 342 4.17 18.09 -12.25
C ALA A 342 5.02 19.24 -11.69
N GLY A 343 5.78 19.92 -12.55
CA GLY A 343 6.55 21.12 -12.19
C GLY A 343 5.69 22.38 -11.98
N SER A 344 4.39 22.35 -12.29
CA SER A 344 3.52 23.49 -12.06
C SER A 344 3.03 23.54 -10.62
N ARG A 345 3.20 24.71 -9.97
CA ARG A 345 2.65 25.02 -8.64
C ARG A 345 1.15 24.75 -8.55
N PHE A 346 0.45 24.94 -9.66
CA PHE A 346 -0.98 24.67 -9.79
C PHE A 346 -1.31 23.21 -9.51
N THR A 347 -0.48 22.28 -9.97
CA THR A 347 -0.66 20.84 -9.79
C THR A 347 -0.57 20.44 -8.32
N ILE A 348 0.44 20.96 -7.58
CA ILE A 348 0.55 20.71 -6.13
C ILE A 348 -0.64 21.30 -5.38
N GLY A 349 -1.03 22.54 -5.70
CA GLY A 349 -2.17 23.21 -5.06
C GLY A 349 -3.48 22.44 -5.22
N ILE A 350 -3.79 21.99 -6.44
CA ILE A 350 -4.96 21.12 -6.70
C ILE A 350 -4.86 19.82 -5.91
N THR A 351 -3.69 19.20 -5.85
CA THR A 351 -3.47 17.96 -5.11
C THR A 351 -3.77 18.13 -3.62
N ALA A 352 -3.34 19.25 -3.02
CA ALA A 352 -3.63 19.58 -1.64
C ALA A 352 -5.15 19.77 -1.40
N ILE A 353 -5.85 20.45 -2.31
CA ILE A 353 -7.31 20.65 -2.23
C ILE A 353 -8.07 19.32 -2.34
N ILE A 354 -7.69 18.45 -3.29
CA ILE A 354 -8.27 17.10 -3.42
C ILE A 354 -8.02 16.29 -2.15
N SER A 355 -6.81 16.33 -1.60
CA SER A 355 -6.50 15.62 -0.37
C SER A 355 -7.26 16.16 0.85
N GLY A 356 -7.46 17.47 0.95
CA GLY A 356 -8.19 18.12 2.05
C GLY A 356 -9.69 17.85 1.98
N SER A 357 -10.30 18.02 0.81
CA SER A 357 -11.72 17.74 0.58
C SER A 357 -12.07 16.27 0.86
N TYR A 358 -11.18 15.34 0.50
CA TYR A 358 -11.33 13.94 0.87
C TYR A 358 -11.27 13.72 2.38
N SER A 359 -10.30 14.34 3.07
CA SER A 359 -10.14 14.21 4.52
C SER A 359 -11.38 14.71 5.27
N ILE A 360 -11.95 15.84 4.84
CA ILE A 360 -13.21 16.39 5.38
C ILE A 360 -14.36 15.42 5.13
N SER A 361 -14.49 14.89 3.92
CA SER A 361 -15.52 13.91 3.58
C SER A 361 -15.43 12.66 4.45
N PHE A 362 -14.21 12.12 4.66
CA PHE A 362 -13.99 10.97 5.53
C PHE A 362 -14.38 11.25 6.98
N ALA A 363 -14.02 12.43 7.51
CA ALA A 363 -14.38 12.83 8.87
C ALA A 363 -15.91 12.99 9.04
N TYR A 364 -16.60 13.52 8.03
CA TYR A 364 -18.05 13.71 8.04
C TYR A 364 -18.82 12.39 7.97
N PHE A 365 -18.50 11.52 7.02
CA PHE A 365 -19.22 10.25 6.83
C PHE A 365 -18.86 9.19 7.86
N LYS A 366 -17.72 9.30 8.53
CA LYS A 366 -17.20 8.36 9.53
C LYS A 366 -17.43 6.90 9.13
N PRO A 367 -16.81 6.45 8.02
CA PRO A 367 -17.23 5.21 7.37
C PRO A 367 -16.77 3.94 8.10
N MET A 368 -15.71 4.03 8.93
CA MET A 368 -15.14 2.90 9.66
C MET A 368 -15.89 2.63 10.97
N THR A 369 -16.15 1.36 11.27
CA THR A 369 -16.88 0.94 12.48
C THR A 369 -16.00 0.93 13.72
N ASP A 370 -14.74 0.48 13.59
CA ASP A 370 -13.78 0.44 14.69
C ASP A 370 -13.17 1.83 14.94
N VAL A 371 -13.19 2.26 16.21
CA VAL A 371 -12.74 3.59 16.62
C VAL A 371 -11.24 3.78 16.37
N PHE A 372 -10.43 2.76 16.62
CA PHE A 372 -8.98 2.84 16.40
C PHE A 372 -8.66 2.94 14.91
N GLU A 373 -9.30 2.11 14.09
CA GLU A 373 -9.13 2.16 12.62
C GLU A 373 -9.57 3.50 12.05
N HIS A 374 -10.67 4.07 12.54
CA HIS A 374 -11.12 5.41 12.17
C HIS A 374 -10.05 6.48 12.45
N TRP A 375 -9.49 6.53 13.67
CA TRP A 375 -8.46 7.52 14.02
C TRP A 375 -7.15 7.27 13.29
N LEU A 376 -6.77 6.02 13.05
CA LEU A 376 -5.58 5.67 12.27
C LEU A 376 -5.72 6.16 10.83
N GLN A 377 -6.87 5.90 10.19
CA GLN A 377 -7.15 6.38 8.84
C GLN A 377 -7.18 7.91 8.80
N LEU A 378 -7.92 8.57 9.70
CA LEU A 378 -8.02 10.03 9.74
C LEU A 378 -6.63 10.68 9.94
N THR A 379 -5.81 10.14 10.84
CA THR A 379 -4.45 10.63 11.05
C THR A 379 -3.60 10.47 9.79
N SER A 380 -3.72 9.34 9.08
CA SER A 380 -3.01 9.14 7.81
C SER A 380 -3.43 10.14 6.71
N LEU A 381 -4.72 10.48 6.65
CA LEU A 381 -5.26 11.45 5.70
C LEU A 381 -4.79 12.87 6.02
N LEU A 382 -4.82 13.25 7.30
CA LEU A 382 -4.29 14.54 7.77
C LEU A 382 -2.78 14.65 7.56
N ALA A 383 -2.01 13.58 7.81
CA ALA A 383 -0.59 13.56 7.53
C ALA A 383 -0.29 13.71 6.02
N THR A 384 -1.09 13.08 5.17
CA THR A 384 -1.00 13.26 3.71
C THR A 384 -1.29 14.71 3.32
N LEU A 385 -2.32 15.33 3.90
CA LEU A 385 -2.63 16.74 3.66
C LEU A 385 -1.48 17.66 4.11
N VAL A 386 -0.91 17.42 5.29
CA VAL A 386 0.27 18.16 5.78
C VAL A 386 1.44 18.01 4.81
N ASN A 387 1.71 16.81 4.31
CA ASN A 387 2.77 16.58 3.31
C ASN A 387 2.55 17.42 2.05
N MET A 388 1.31 17.53 1.56
CA MET A 388 1.00 18.34 0.37
C MET A 388 1.12 19.85 0.61
N ILE A 389 0.65 20.33 1.78
CA ILE A 389 0.76 21.75 2.16
C ILE A 389 2.23 22.13 2.33
N VAL A 390 3.00 21.32 3.07
CA VAL A 390 4.44 21.52 3.26
C VAL A 390 5.18 21.46 1.94
N GLY A 391 4.82 20.53 1.04
CA GLY A 391 5.36 20.49 -0.32
C GLY A 391 5.15 21.80 -1.06
N THR A 392 3.97 22.41 -0.95
CA THR A 392 3.67 23.72 -1.55
C THR A 392 4.58 24.82 -0.98
N LEU A 393 4.77 24.85 0.35
CA LEU A 393 5.63 25.83 1.03
C LEU A 393 7.10 25.70 0.61
N LEU A 394 7.61 24.47 0.49
CA LEU A 394 8.98 24.21 0.05
C LEU A 394 9.25 24.73 -1.36
N VAL A 395 8.27 24.66 -2.26
CA VAL A 395 8.40 25.24 -3.61
C VAL A 395 8.48 26.77 -3.55
N THR A 396 7.70 27.41 -2.68
CA THR A 396 7.72 28.88 -2.56
C THR A 396 8.99 29.44 -1.92
N GLN A 397 9.62 28.70 -1.00
CA GLN A 397 10.87 29.13 -0.35
C GLN A 397 12.06 29.12 -1.31
N ASN A 398 12.09 28.21 -2.29
CA ASN A 398 13.19 28.12 -3.25
C ASN A 398 13.34 29.37 -4.15
N GLU A 399 12.35 30.27 -4.18
CA GLU A 399 12.38 31.47 -5.04
C GLU A 399 12.47 32.80 -4.28
N GLY A 400 12.29 32.82 -2.95
CA GLY A 400 12.18 34.05 -2.15
C GLY A 400 13.26 34.15 -1.07
N SER A 401 14.36 34.82 -1.38
CA SER A 401 15.53 34.97 -0.48
C SER A 401 15.29 36.00 0.64
N SER A 402 15.48 35.58 1.91
CA SER A 402 15.98 36.43 3.00
C SER A 402 16.54 35.60 4.17
N ALA A 403 17.81 35.86 4.53
CA ALA A 403 18.72 34.92 5.21
C ALA A 403 18.56 34.74 6.74
N THR A 404 17.63 35.45 7.41
CA THR A 404 17.52 35.44 8.88
C THR A 404 16.31 34.68 9.43
N GLY A 405 15.26 34.44 8.63
CA GLY A 405 14.11 33.59 8.97
C GLY A 405 14.22 32.13 8.48
N GLU A 406 15.09 31.88 7.49
CA GLU A 406 15.25 30.61 6.77
C GLU A 406 15.55 29.39 7.65
N ALA A 407 16.38 29.55 8.68
CA ALA A 407 16.77 28.43 9.54
C ALA A 407 15.63 27.99 10.45
N LEU A 408 14.84 28.93 10.96
CA LEU A 408 13.69 28.65 11.80
C LEU A 408 12.54 28.07 10.97
N ASP A 409 12.25 28.66 9.81
CA ASP A 409 11.19 28.18 8.92
C ASP A 409 11.51 26.79 8.34
N GLY A 410 12.77 26.55 7.94
CA GLY A 410 13.23 25.24 7.50
C GLY A 410 13.22 24.18 8.62
N ALA A 411 13.52 24.57 9.86
CA ALA A 411 13.42 23.67 11.02
C ALA A 411 11.96 23.33 11.34
N VAL A 412 11.06 24.31 11.34
CA VAL A 412 9.62 24.12 11.56
C VAL A 412 9.03 23.20 10.50
N ILE A 413 9.37 23.41 9.22
CA ILE A 413 8.93 22.55 8.11
C ILE A 413 9.38 21.10 8.33
N LYS A 414 10.66 20.87 8.69
CA LYS A 414 11.17 19.53 8.98
C LYS A 414 10.44 18.90 10.18
N VAL A 415 10.20 19.65 11.25
CA VAL A 415 9.48 19.16 12.44
C VAL A 415 8.04 18.79 12.12
N LEU A 416 7.32 19.63 11.38
CA LEU A 416 5.94 19.36 10.97
C LEU A 416 5.85 18.09 10.13
N LEU A 417 6.74 17.95 9.15
CA LEU A 417 6.75 16.83 8.24
C LEU A 417 7.14 15.53 8.95
N ILE A 418 8.21 15.55 9.75
CA ILE A 418 8.63 14.38 10.53
C ILE A 418 7.54 14.02 11.55
N GLY A 419 6.99 15.00 12.27
CA GLY A 419 5.95 14.81 13.26
C GLY A 419 4.69 14.18 12.67
N ALA A 420 4.20 14.70 11.53
CA ALA A 420 3.00 14.18 10.87
C ALA A 420 3.18 12.72 10.38
N ASN A 421 4.29 12.41 9.72
CA ASN A 421 4.56 11.06 9.22
C ASN A 421 4.86 10.08 10.37
N ALA A 422 5.60 10.53 11.39
CA ALA A 422 5.90 9.72 12.58
C ALA A 422 4.65 9.43 13.41
N ALA A 423 3.67 10.35 13.48
CA ALA A 423 2.43 10.14 14.22
C ALA A 423 1.66 8.91 13.71
N VAL A 424 1.58 8.71 12.40
CA VAL A 424 0.90 7.54 11.80
C VAL A 424 1.56 6.24 12.26
N VAL A 425 2.89 6.18 12.23
CA VAL A 425 3.67 5.00 12.66
C VAL A 425 3.60 4.83 14.18
N ALA A 426 3.67 5.92 14.94
CA ALA A 426 3.67 5.92 16.40
C ALA A 426 2.32 5.45 16.97
N ILE A 427 1.19 5.84 16.38
CA ILE A 427 -0.15 5.36 16.78
C ILE A 427 -0.23 3.84 16.64
N MET A 428 0.27 3.30 15.52
CA MET A 428 0.34 1.87 15.29
C MET A 428 1.28 1.18 16.29
N ALA A 429 2.52 1.68 16.41
CA ALA A 429 3.55 1.11 17.28
C ALA A 429 3.12 1.13 18.75
N ALA A 430 2.56 2.24 19.25
CA ALA A 430 2.06 2.37 20.61
C ALA A 430 1.00 1.32 20.91
N ARG A 431 0.05 1.08 20.00
CA ARG A 431 -0.94 0.00 20.18
C ARG A 431 -0.28 -1.37 20.23
N TYR A 432 0.58 -1.71 19.28
CA TYR A 432 1.24 -3.02 19.32
C TYR A 432 2.11 -3.21 20.58
N LEU A 433 2.83 -2.18 21.01
CA LEU A 433 3.65 -2.23 22.24
C LEU A 433 2.78 -2.38 23.50
N THR A 434 1.66 -1.64 23.60
CA THR A 434 0.72 -1.80 24.72
C THR A 434 0.12 -3.20 24.76
N THR A 435 -0.32 -3.74 23.61
CA THR A 435 -0.84 -5.11 23.52
C THR A 435 0.23 -6.14 23.88
N LEU A 436 1.45 -6.02 23.34
CA LEU A 436 2.57 -6.91 23.65
C LEU A 436 2.96 -6.84 25.13
N GLY A 437 3.03 -5.64 25.71
CA GLY A 437 3.37 -5.43 27.12
C GLY A 437 2.32 -6.04 28.05
N GLN A 438 1.03 -5.82 27.76
CA GLN A 438 -0.05 -6.46 28.51
C GLN A 438 0.00 -7.99 28.38
N THR A 439 0.31 -8.49 27.19
CA THR A 439 0.42 -9.94 26.94
C THR A 439 1.60 -10.52 27.74
N PHE A 440 2.75 -9.86 27.68
CA PHE A 440 3.94 -10.27 28.41
C PHE A 440 3.73 -10.26 29.93
N LEU A 441 3.08 -9.22 30.47
CA LEU A 441 2.72 -9.15 31.89
C LEU A 441 1.78 -10.29 32.30
N ALA A 442 0.80 -10.62 31.45
CA ALA A 442 -0.13 -11.69 31.71
C ALA A 442 0.52 -13.09 31.57
N ILE A 443 1.47 -13.27 30.65
CA ILE A 443 2.31 -14.49 30.55
C ILE A 443 3.21 -14.62 31.79
N ARG A 444 3.85 -13.52 32.22
CA ARG A 444 4.69 -13.51 33.44
C ARG A 444 3.89 -13.87 34.69
N ARG A 445 2.60 -13.54 34.72
CA ARG A 445 1.69 -13.89 35.81
C ARG A 445 1.26 -15.36 35.77
N ASN A 446 1.30 -16.03 34.61
CA ASN A 446 0.90 -17.43 34.42
C ASN A 446 1.87 -18.19 33.48
N PRO A 447 3.00 -18.73 34.00
CA PRO A 447 4.08 -19.30 33.17
C PRO A 447 3.77 -20.63 32.47
N ARG A 448 2.60 -21.26 32.70
CA ARG A 448 2.18 -22.51 32.02
C ARG A 448 1.42 -22.28 30.70
N CYS A 449 1.44 -21.06 30.17
CA CYS A 449 0.64 -20.68 29.00
C CYS A 449 1.25 -21.24 27.71
N SER A 450 0.57 -22.21 27.06
CA SER A 450 0.95 -22.75 25.75
C SER A 450 0.88 -21.69 24.63
N LEU A 451 1.45 -21.95 23.44
CA LEU A 451 1.39 -21.04 22.29
C LEU A 451 -0.06 -20.63 21.93
N SER A 452 -1.02 -21.56 22.11
CA SER A 452 -2.45 -21.31 21.92
C SER A 452 -3.04 -20.40 23.00
N CYS A 453 -2.61 -20.57 24.25
CA CYS A 453 -2.95 -19.69 25.38
C CYS A 453 -2.39 -18.28 25.18
N CYS A 454 -1.14 -18.14 24.71
CA CYS A 454 -0.56 -16.84 24.34
C CYS A 454 -1.36 -16.15 23.24
N LEU A 455 -1.73 -16.88 22.18
CA LEU A 455 -2.55 -16.32 21.10
C LEU A 455 -3.90 -15.84 21.63
N PHE A 456 -4.58 -16.62 22.46
CA PHE A 456 -5.85 -16.25 23.11
C PHE A 456 -5.74 -15.04 24.04
N LEU A 457 -4.62 -14.91 24.74
CA LEU A 457 -4.32 -13.77 25.61
C LEU A 457 -4.08 -12.48 24.82
N VAL A 458 -3.32 -12.57 23.72
CA VAL A 458 -3.18 -11.46 22.76
C VAL A 458 -4.55 -11.06 22.20
N LEU A 459 -5.40 -12.05 21.92
CA LEU A 459 -6.76 -11.84 21.39
C LEU A 459 -7.65 -11.07 22.37
N THR A 460 -7.70 -11.45 23.65
CA THR A 460 -8.54 -10.77 24.66
C THR A 460 -8.02 -9.38 25.03
N LEU A 461 -6.71 -9.17 25.05
CA LEU A 461 -6.11 -7.87 25.34
C LEU A 461 -6.27 -6.88 24.19
N ASN A 462 -6.21 -7.34 22.94
CA ASN A 462 -6.50 -6.50 21.77
C ASN A 462 -7.97 -6.06 21.75
N GLU A 463 -8.91 -6.93 22.15
CA GLU A 463 -10.33 -6.58 22.32
C GLU A 463 -10.55 -5.56 23.46
N ALA A 464 -9.94 -5.78 24.63
CA ALA A 464 -10.07 -4.86 25.78
C ALA A 464 -9.43 -3.47 25.53
N SER A 465 -8.36 -3.41 24.72
CA SER A 465 -7.70 -2.17 24.32
C SER A 465 -8.56 -1.33 23.37
N ASN A 466 -9.40 -1.98 22.53
CA ASN A 466 -10.34 -1.29 21.66
C ASN A 466 -11.47 -0.60 22.45
N GLU A 467 -11.93 -1.19 23.57
CA GLU A 467 -12.96 -0.58 24.43
C GLU A 467 -12.40 0.57 25.30
N MET A 468 -11.16 0.48 25.77
CA MET A 468 -10.50 1.55 26.55
C MET A 468 -10.01 2.74 25.70
N ALA A 469 -10.02 2.62 24.37
CA ALA A 469 -9.70 3.72 23.46
C ALA A 469 -10.86 4.73 23.29
N GLY A 470 -12.07 4.36 23.73
CA GLY A 470 -13.15 5.32 23.94
C GLY A 470 -12.85 6.11 25.20
N VAL A 471 -12.63 7.41 25.07
CA VAL A 471 -12.72 8.34 26.20
C VAL A 471 -14.17 8.33 26.67
N ASP A 472 -14.51 7.39 27.55
CA ASP A 472 -15.75 7.38 28.29
C ASP A 472 -15.39 7.71 29.75
N THR A 473 -15.69 8.93 30.15
CA THR A 473 -15.43 9.52 31.47
C THR A 473 -16.38 8.96 32.52
N SER A 474 -16.41 7.64 32.67
CA SER A 474 -17.10 7.00 33.79
C SER A 474 -16.29 5.81 34.27
N GLY A 475 -15.77 5.89 35.50
CA GLY A 475 -14.94 4.89 36.18
C GLY A 475 -15.63 3.54 36.47
N LYS A 476 -16.31 2.97 35.48
CA LYS A 476 -17.02 1.68 35.53
C LYS A 476 -16.20 0.52 34.92
N GLY A 477 -15.16 0.80 34.14
CA GLY A 477 -14.29 -0.22 33.52
C GLY A 477 -13.51 -1.06 34.53
N LEU A 478 -13.02 -0.46 35.62
CA LEU A 478 -12.18 -1.15 36.61
C LEU A 478 -12.96 -2.20 37.43
N LYS A 479 -14.25 -1.96 37.73
CA LYS A 479 -15.10 -2.89 38.49
C LYS A 479 -15.53 -4.12 37.69
N ARG A 480 -15.55 -4.03 36.35
CA ARG A 480 -15.96 -5.15 35.48
C ARG A 480 -14.83 -6.17 35.28
N GLN A 481 -13.57 -5.73 35.33
CA GLN A 481 -12.40 -6.62 35.29
C GLN A 481 -12.27 -7.48 36.55
N GLN A 482 -12.60 -6.97 37.74
CA GLN A 482 -12.57 -7.77 38.98
C GLN A 482 -13.64 -8.86 39.02
N ASN A 483 -14.84 -8.62 38.46
CA ASN A 483 -15.91 -9.62 38.45
C ASN A 483 -15.71 -10.76 37.42
N LEU A 484 -14.97 -10.54 36.34
CA LEU A 484 -14.61 -11.59 35.38
C LEU A 484 -13.49 -12.51 35.89
N GLN A 485 -12.67 -12.02 36.83
CA GLN A 485 -11.54 -12.76 37.41
C GLN A 485 -11.98 -13.75 38.51
N ASN A 486 -13.16 -13.54 39.12
CA ASN A 486 -13.69 -14.38 40.21
C ASN A 486 -14.55 -15.58 39.75
N ASN A 487 -14.86 -15.71 38.45
CA ASN A 487 -15.73 -16.78 37.94
C ASN A 487 -15.01 -17.86 37.11
N PHE A 488 -13.68 -17.95 37.18
CA PHE A 488 -12.95 -19.11 36.64
C PHE A 488 -12.96 -20.25 37.65
N GLY A 489 -14.05 -21.03 37.66
CA GLY A 489 -13.97 -22.43 38.07
C GLY A 489 -13.13 -23.21 37.05
N GLU A 490 -12.18 -24.02 37.53
CA GLU A 490 -11.36 -24.89 36.70
C GLU A 490 -12.25 -25.81 35.83
N PRO A 491 -12.07 -25.87 34.51
CA PRO A 491 -12.58 -26.99 33.74
C PRO A 491 -11.65 -28.19 33.95
N GLN A 492 -12.05 -29.14 34.79
CA GLN A 492 -11.45 -30.48 34.79
C GLN A 492 -11.81 -31.18 33.48
N LEU A 493 -10.79 -31.48 32.68
CA LEU A 493 -10.90 -32.26 31.45
C LEU A 493 -10.50 -33.70 31.79
N ASP A 494 -11.46 -34.54 32.14
CA ASP A 494 -11.22 -35.96 32.40
C ASP A 494 -11.24 -36.73 31.08
N LEU A 495 -10.21 -37.54 30.85
CA LEU A 495 -10.01 -38.27 29.60
C LEU A 495 -10.52 -39.71 29.78
N SER A 496 -11.72 -40.01 29.28
CA SER A 496 -12.23 -41.39 29.24
C SER A 496 -12.67 -41.80 27.83
N GLN A 497 -12.26 -43.00 27.44
CA GLN A 497 -12.60 -43.69 26.19
C GLN A 497 -14.05 -44.20 26.23
N ALA A 498 -14.68 -44.13 25.05
CA ALA A 498 -15.90 -44.82 24.63
C ALA A 498 -17.26 -44.17 24.94
N GLY A 499 -18.07 -44.05 23.88
CA GLY A 499 -19.52 -44.32 23.95
C GLY A 499 -20.47 -43.13 24.22
N LEU A 500 -21.15 -42.72 23.16
CA LEU A 500 -22.59 -42.40 23.05
C LEU A 500 -23.34 -41.51 24.09
N SER A 501 -24.03 -40.49 23.54
CA SER A 501 -25.37 -39.96 23.88
C SER A 501 -25.72 -39.51 25.32
N VAL A 502 -26.34 -38.32 25.44
CA VAL A 502 -27.74 -38.11 25.92
C VAL A 502 -27.99 -36.66 26.45
N GLU A 503 -29.20 -36.19 26.15
CA GLU A 503 -30.11 -35.16 26.69
C GLU A 503 -29.65 -33.90 27.43
N LEU A 504 -30.32 -32.81 27.02
CA LEU A 504 -30.40 -31.52 27.69
C LEU A 504 -31.48 -31.56 28.79
N GLU A 505 -31.08 -31.43 30.05
CA GLU A 505 -31.99 -30.99 31.09
C GLU A 505 -31.81 -29.49 31.35
N LYS A 506 -32.90 -28.74 31.20
CA LYS A 506 -32.99 -27.33 31.54
C LYS A 506 -33.15 -27.17 33.04
N LYS A 507 -32.41 -26.22 33.62
CA LYS A 507 -32.94 -25.36 34.68
C LYS A 507 -32.48 -23.93 34.48
#